data_AF-A0A968RKH7-F1
#
_entry.id   AF-A0A968RKH7-F1
#
_cell.length_a   1.000
_cell.length_b   1.000
_cell.length_c   1.000
_cell.angle_alpha   90.00
_cell.angle_beta   90.00
_cell.angle_gamma   90.00
#
_symmetry.space_group_name_H-M   'P 1'
#
loop_
_entity.id
_entity.type
_entity.pdbx_description
1 polymer ?
#
loop_
_entity_poly.entity_id
_entity_poly.type
_entity_poly.pdbx_seq_one_letter_code
_entity_poly.pdbx_strand_id
1 'polypeptide(L)'
;MKNWYKIAAVVILLYSFIVGMIVPLSPGIVAVTPQSFRTGDTAIVEVQGYNTHYQQGASGLKAWLKLNDSLTLAATVIQIKSETNLTLQFDIPNFLPLPVRVQDCALVMDNPKDGYSVLPSAIFITQDSIDPILGLEIWKNTDIAKLSERDFVTYPFRNILQETIRNTYFHVSLWFAMIFY
;
A
#
# COMPACT_ATOMS: atom_id res chain seq x y z
N MET A 1 18.19 -1.72 47.91
CA MET A 1 17.87 -2.74 46.88
C MET A 1 18.96 -2.71 45.80
N LYS A 2 19.90 -3.68 45.78
CA LYS A 2 21.15 -3.58 44.99
C LYS A 2 21.04 -4.10 43.53
N ASN A 3 19.97 -4.81 43.18
CA ASN A 3 19.80 -5.48 41.87
C ASN A 3 18.56 -5.04 41.07
N TRP A 4 17.88 -3.95 41.49
CA TRP A 4 16.61 -3.53 40.91
C TRP A 4 16.71 -3.22 39.41
N TYR A 5 17.82 -2.61 38.97
CA TYR A 5 18.07 -2.28 37.56
C TYR A 5 18.26 -3.53 36.68
N LYS A 6 18.81 -4.63 37.24
CA LYS A 6 18.94 -5.90 36.51
C LYS A 6 17.57 -6.53 36.27
N ILE A 7 16.72 -6.50 37.29
CA ILE A 7 15.33 -6.99 37.18
C ILE A 7 14.57 -6.14 36.17
N ALA A 8 14.69 -4.81 36.24
CA ALA A 8 14.07 -3.90 35.28
C ALA A 8 14.55 -4.17 33.84
N ALA A 9 15.85 -4.39 33.64
CA ALA A 9 16.41 -4.71 32.33
C ALA A 9 15.82 -6.02 31.76
N VAL A 10 15.73 -7.08 32.58
CA VAL A 10 15.13 -8.35 32.16
C VAL A 10 13.65 -8.17 31.79
N VAL A 11 12.90 -7.40 32.57
CA VAL A 11 11.48 -7.12 32.30
C VAL A 11 11.31 -6.36 30.97
N ILE A 12 12.13 -5.36 30.70
CA ILE A 12 12.08 -4.58 29.46
C ILE A 12 12.45 -5.44 28.24
N LEU A 13 13.46 -6.31 28.38
CA LEU A 13 13.86 -7.22 27.30
C LEU A 13 12.75 -8.22 26.98
N LEU A 14 12.15 -8.85 28.00
CA LEU A 14 11.02 -9.75 27.81
C LEU A 14 9.83 -9.04 27.18
N TYR A 15 9.52 -7.82 27.64
CA TYR A 15 8.47 -7.00 27.06
C TYR A 15 8.72 -6.72 25.57
N SER A 16 9.92 -6.22 25.21
CA SER A 16 10.26 -5.94 23.82
C SER A 16 10.22 -7.18 22.94
N PHE A 17 10.68 -8.32 23.45
CA PHE A 17 10.62 -9.59 22.73
C PHE A 17 9.18 -10.05 22.48
N ILE A 18 8.35 -10.06 23.52
CA ILE A 18 6.95 -10.47 23.44
C ILE A 18 6.16 -9.55 22.50
N VAL A 19 6.29 -8.23 22.68
CA VAL A 19 5.62 -7.25 21.81
C VAL A 19 6.10 -7.37 20.37
N GLY A 20 7.41 -7.54 20.14
CA GLY A 20 7.95 -7.69 18.80
C GLY A 20 7.46 -8.93 18.05
N MET A 21 7.11 -10.00 18.77
CA MET A 21 6.52 -11.20 18.18
C MET A 21 5.01 -11.11 17.98
N ILE A 22 4.29 -10.41 18.86
CA ILE A 22 2.82 -10.33 18.87
C ILE A 22 2.29 -9.26 17.90
N VAL A 23 2.97 -8.13 17.76
CA VAL A 23 2.50 -7.04 16.90
C VAL A 23 2.46 -7.51 15.44
N PRO A 24 1.29 -7.51 14.79
CA PRO A 24 1.16 -8.00 13.43
C PRO A 24 1.68 -6.98 12.41
N LEU A 25 1.98 -7.47 11.21
CA LEU A 25 2.23 -6.62 10.06
C LEU A 25 0.92 -5.95 9.63
N SER A 26 0.99 -4.69 9.24
CA SER A 26 -0.19 -3.97 8.77
C SER A 26 -0.76 -4.61 7.50
N PRO A 27 -2.08 -4.52 7.29
CA PRO A 27 -2.69 -4.75 5.99
C PRO A 27 -1.97 -3.98 4.88
N GLY A 28 -1.84 -4.57 3.69
CA GLY A 28 -1.18 -3.93 2.56
C GLY A 28 -1.45 -4.64 1.24
N ILE A 29 -1.08 -3.98 0.14
CA ILE A 29 -1.19 -4.54 -1.22
C ILE A 29 0.14 -5.22 -1.56
N VAL A 30 0.11 -6.50 -1.92
CA VAL A 30 1.31 -7.29 -2.29
C VAL A 30 1.68 -7.07 -3.74
N ALA A 31 0.72 -7.25 -4.63
CA ALA A 31 0.94 -7.25 -6.07
C ALA A 31 -0.37 -6.92 -6.80
N VAL A 32 -0.21 -6.53 -8.06
CA VAL A 32 -1.31 -6.36 -9.01
C VAL A 32 -0.98 -7.07 -10.32
N THR A 33 -1.98 -7.62 -10.99
CA THR A 33 -1.80 -8.31 -12.27
C THR A 33 -3.02 -8.08 -13.17
N PRO A 34 -2.83 -7.70 -14.45
CA PRO A 34 -1.57 -7.33 -15.11
C PRO A 34 -1.07 -5.94 -14.69
N GLN A 35 0.22 -5.66 -14.94
CA GLN A 35 0.85 -4.37 -14.56
C GLN A 35 0.99 -3.40 -15.73
N SER A 36 0.65 -3.78 -16.97
CA SER A 36 0.91 -2.95 -18.15
C SER A 36 -0.35 -2.77 -18.98
N PHE A 37 -0.67 -1.51 -19.29
CA PHE A 37 -1.82 -1.12 -20.10
C PHE A 37 -1.45 -0.01 -21.10
N ARG A 38 -2.36 0.25 -22.03
CA ARG A 38 -2.23 1.35 -22.99
C ARG A 38 -3.30 2.40 -22.74
N THR A 39 -3.06 3.60 -23.25
CA THR A 39 -4.06 4.67 -23.24
C THR A 39 -5.27 4.29 -24.09
N GLY A 40 -6.48 4.57 -23.59
CA GLY A 40 -7.74 4.22 -24.24
C GLY A 40 -8.31 2.84 -23.88
N ASP A 41 -7.51 2.00 -23.21
CA ASP A 41 -7.96 0.70 -22.74
C ASP A 41 -8.64 0.79 -21.37
N THR A 42 -9.59 -0.11 -21.13
CA THR A 42 -10.12 -0.38 -19.78
C THR A 42 -9.16 -1.31 -19.04
N ALA A 43 -8.48 -0.79 -18.02
CA ALA A 43 -7.54 -1.56 -17.21
C ALA A 43 -8.26 -2.36 -16.13
N ILE A 44 -8.34 -3.68 -16.33
CA ILE A 44 -8.85 -4.63 -15.34
C ILE A 44 -7.65 -5.26 -14.63
N VAL A 45 -7.51 -4.99 -13.33
CA VAL A 45 -6.42 -5.52 -12.49
C VAL A 45 -6.94 -6.37 -11.36
N GLU A 46 -6.31 -7.52 -11.15
CA GLU A 46 -6.43 -8.32 -9.94
C GLU A 46 -5.43 -7.81 -8.91
N VAL A 47 -5.93 -7.48 -7.73
CA VAL A 47 -5.13 -6.98 -6.60
C VAL A 47 -5.05 -8.06 -5.55
N GLN A 48 -3.82 -8.39 -5.15
CA GLN A 48 -3.53 -9.31 -4.06
C GLN A 48 -3.13 -8.51 -2.82
N GLY A 49 -3.86 -8.70 -1.73
CA GLY A 49 -3.62 -8.10 -0.41
C GLY A 49 -2.91 -9.06 0.56
N TYR A 50 -2.32 -8.49 1.60
CA TYR A 50 -1.75 -9.19 2.75
C TYR A 50 -2.41 -8.69 4.03
N ASN A 51 -2.93 -9.60 4.85
CA ASN A 51 -3.64 -9.27 6.11
C ASN A 51 -4.79 -8.25 5.93
N THR A 52 -5.43 -8.25 4.76
CA THR A 52 -6.55 -7.35 4.43
C THR A 52 -7.90 -7.99 4.74
N HIS A 53 -8.92 -7.14 4.89
CA HIS A 53 -10.30 -7.50 5.20
C HIS A 53 -11.25 -6.85 4.19
N TYR A 54 -11.06 -7.16 2.91
CA TYR A 54 -11.81 -6.50 1.84
C TYR A 54 -13.31 -6.78 1.87
N GLN A 55 -13.76 -7.98 2.26
CA GLN A 55 -15.20 -8.28 2.29
C GLN A 55 -15.89 -7.58 3.46
N GLN A 56 -15.21 -7.49 4.61
CA GLN A 56 -15.73 -6.83 5.80
C GLN A 56 -15.78 -5.31 5.66
N GLY A 57 -14.92 -4.74 4.82
CA GLY A 57 -14.85 -3.31 4.48
C GLY A 57 -15.58 -2.91 3.20
N ALA A 58 -16.35 -3.81 2.58
CA ALA A 58 -16.88 -3.64 1.23
C ALA A 58 -17.68 -2.35 1.00
N SER A 59 -18.45 -1.91 2.00
CA SER A 59 -19.35 -0.75 1.88
C SER A 59 -18.65 0.60 1.77
N GLY A 60 -17.34 0.67 2.05
CA GLY A 60 -16.57 1.91 1.97
C GLY A 60 -15.22 1.77 1.27
N LEU A 61 -14.97 0.63 0.62
CA LEU A 61 -13.73 0.39 -0.10
C LEU A 61 -13.61 1.35 -1.30
N LYS A 62 -12.50 2.08 -1.36
CA LYS A 62 -12.19 2.99 -2.46
C LYS A 62 -10.82 2.66 -3.02
N ALA A 63 -10.65 2.87 -4.32
CA ALA A 63 -9.38 2.67 -4.98
C ALA A 63 -9.12 3.80 -5.98
N TRP A 64 -7.88 4.26 -6.01
CA TRP A 64 -7.40 5.29 -6.91
C TRP A 64 -6.06 4.90 -7.50
N LEU A 65 -5.86 5.28 -8.75
CA LEU A 65 -4.60 5.24 -9.44
C LEU A 65 -3.98 6.65 -9.41
N LYS A 66 -2.88 6.81 -8.68
CA LYS A 66 -2.15 8.07 -8.56
C LYS A 66 -1.02 8.10 -9.59
N LEU A 67 -1.10 9.06 -10.52
CA LEU A 67 -0.05 9.28 -11.54
C LEU A 67 1.02 10.23 -11.00
N ASN A 68 0.61 11.32 -10.36
CA ASN A 68 1.49 12.26 -9.67
C ASN A 68 0.74 12.90 -8.48
N ASP A 69 1.29 13.94 -7.86
CA ASP A 69 0.68 14.58 -6.69
C ASP A 69 -0.63 15.31 -6.97
N SER A 70 -0.91 15.65 -8.23
CA SER A 70 -2.11 16.40 -8.63
C SER A 70 -3.06 15.60 -9.52
N LEU A 71 -2.68 14.43 -10.02
CA LEU A 71 -3.43 13.63 -10.99
C LEU A 71 -3.72 12.25 -10.43
N THR A 72 -5.00 12.03 -10.18
CA THR A 72 -5.53 10.78 -9.62
C THR A 72 -6.78 10.36 -10.38
N LEU A 73 -6.90 9.04 -10.60
CA LEU A 73 -7.99 8.40 -11.31
C LEU A 73 -8.69 7.39 -10.39
N ALA A 74 -9.98 7.54 -10.14
CA ALA A 74 -10.73 6.58 -9.33
C ALA A 74 -11.05 5.30 -10.11
N ALA A 75 -11.18 4.18 -9.39
CA ALA A 75 -11.70 2.94 -9.97
C ALA A 75 -13.20 3.07 -10.30
N THR A 76 -13.58 2.63 -11.51
CA THR A 76 -14.97 2.61 -11.97
C THR A 76 -15.74 1.45 -11.35
N VAL A 77 -15.10 0.28 -11.23
CA VAL A 77 -15.70 -0.93 -10.67
C VAL A 77 -14.74 -1.59 -9.69
N ILE A 78 -15.29 -2.02 -8.54
CA ILE A 78 -14.56 -2.75 -7.51
C ILE A 78 -15.33 -4.05 -7.24
N GLN A 79 -14.75 -5.18 -7.64
CA GLN A 79 -15.34 -6.51 -7.43
C GLN A 79 -14.50 -7.29 -6.41
N ILE A 80 -15.07 -7.52 -5.23
CA ILE A 80 -14.38 -8.22 -4.15
C ILE A 80 -14.53 -9.73 -4.37
N LYS A 81 -13.41 -10.45 -4.51
CA LYS A 81 -13.40 -11.92 -4.68
C LYS A 81 -13.25 -12.64 -3.33
N SER A 82 -12.47 -12.08 -2.42
CA SER A 82 -12.20 -12.62 -1.08
C SER A 82 -11.67 -11.53 -0.14
N GLU A 83 -11.36 -11.86 1.11
CA GLU A 83 -10.76 -10.92 2.07
C GLU A 83 -9.40 -10.37 1.62
N THR A 84 -8.68 -11.11 0.77
CA THR A 84 -7.33 -10.75 0.28
C THR A 84 -7.23 -10.59 -1.22
N ASN A 85 -8.32 -10.77 -1.97
CA ASN A 85 -8.29 -10.61 -3.43
C ASN A 85 -9.51 -9.82 -3.90
N LEU A 86 -9.27 -8.90 -4.82
CA LEU A 86 -10.31 -8.14 -5.49
C LEU A 86 -9.86 -7.79 -6.91
N THR A 87 -10.83 -7.42 -7.73
CA THR A 87 -10.61 -6.95 -9.10
C THR A 87 -11.06 -5.50 -9.18
N LEU A 88 -10.18 -4.65 -9.70
CA LEU A 88 -10.46 -3.25 -9.96
C LEU A 88 -10.53 -3.03 -11.47
N GLN A 89 -11.42 -2.13 -11.87
CA GLN A 89 -11.50 -1.64 -13.23
C GLN A 89 -11.24 -0.14 -13.24
N PHE A 90 -10.34 0.31 -14.10
CA PHE A 90 -10.04 1.71 -14.35
C PHE A 90 -10.25 2.03 -15.83
N ASP A 91 -10.91 3.13 -16.14
CA ASP A 91 -11.06 3.60 -17.51
C ASP A 91 -9.93 4.60 -17.82
N ILE A 92 -8.91 4.14 -18.56
CA ILE A 92 -7.76 4.97 -18.90
C ILE A 92 -8.12 5.82 -20.14
N PRO A 93 -8.02 7.16 -20.07
CA PRO A 93 -8.31 8.00 -21.23
C PRO A 93 -7.31 7.78 -22.37
N ASN A 94 -7.70 8.17 -23.59
CA ASN A 94 -6.85 8.07 -24.79
C ASN A 94 -5.56 8.90 -24.72
N PHE A 95 -5.53 9.92 -23.87
CA PHE A 95 -4.37 10.79 -23.65
C PHE A 95 -4.21 11.06 -22.16
N LEU A 96 -2.98 11.01 -21.68
CA LEU A 96 -2.64 11.44 -20.33
C LEU A 96 -2.20 12.91 -20.37
N PRO A 97 -2.51 13.70 -19.32
CA PRO A 97 -2.05 15.07 -19.16
C PRO A 97 -0.55 15.15 -18.79
N LEU A 98 0.29 14.30 -19.38
CA LEU A 98 1.72 14.20 -19.10
C LEU A 98 2.51 14.02 -20.40
N PRO A 99 3.64 14.73 -20.57
CA PRO A 99 4.48 14.65 -21.76
C PRO A 99 5.46 13.45 -21.72
N VAL A 100 5.02 12.28 -21.23
CA VAL A 100 5.88 11.09 -21.08
C VAL A 100 5.28 9.89 -21.79
N ARG A 101 6.11 9.04 -22.42
CA ARG A 101 5.61 7.89 -23.17
C ARG A 101 5.09 6.76 -22.28
N VAL A 102 5.75 6.51 -21.16
CA VAL A 102 5.37 5.49 -20.18
C VAL A 102 5.28 6.18 -18.83
N GLN A 103 4.14 6.04 -18.17
CA GLN A 103 3.91 6.56 -16.82
C GLN A 103 3.67 5.39 -15.88
N ASP A 104 4.44 5.32 -14.80
CA ASP A 104 4.15 4.42 -13.69
C ASP A 104 3.16 5.07 -12.72
N CYS A 105 2.24 4.28 -12.20
CA CYS A 105 1.14 4.74 -11.38
C CYS A 105 1.11 3.98 -10.08
N ALA A 106 0.97 4.68 -8.97
CA ALA A 106 0.78 4.07 -7.66
C ALA A 106 -0.69 3.72 -7.45
N LEU A 107 -0.97 2.51 -6.97
CA LEU A 107 -2.32 2.13 -6.56
C LEU A 107 -2.50 2.53 -5.09
N VAL A 108 -3.49 3.37 -4.83
CA VAL A 108 -3.92 3.76 -3.48
C VAL A 108 -5.27 3.12 -3.23
N MET A 109 -5.39 2.38 -2.13
CA MET A 109 -6.66 1.80 -1.69
C MET A 109 -6.98 2.29 -0.29
N ASP A 110 -8.24 2.58 -0.05
CA ASP A 110 -8.76 2.94 1.27
C ASP A 110 -9.84 1.96 1.68
N ASN A 111 -9.62 1.29 2.81
CA ASN A 111 -10.59 0.43 3.44
C ASN A 111 -10.91 1.01 4.83
N PRO A 112 -12.18 1.29 5.18
CA PRO A 112 -12.56 1.76 6.51
C PRO A 112 -12.06 0.89 7.67
N LYS A 113 -11.87 -0.42 7.44
CA LYS A 113 -11.40 -1.36 8.47
C LYS A 113 -9.89 -1.47 8.53
N ASP A 114 -9.24 -1.54 7.37
CA ASP A 114 -7.80 -1.75 7.29
C ASP A 114 -7.01 -0.43 7.26
N GLY A 115 -7.67 0.71 7.09
CA GLY A 115 -7.03 1.97 6.71
C GLY A 115 -6.58 1.98 5.25
N TYR A 116 -5.83 3.02 4.88
CA TYR A 116 -5.29 3.15 3.54
C TYR A 116 -4.03 2.30 3.31
N SER A 117 -3.82 1.88 2.06
CA SER A 117 -2.67 1.12 1.58
C SER A 117 -2.19 1.69 0.25
N VAL A 118 -0.88 1.69 0.03
CA VAL A 118 -0.27 2.21 -1.20
C VAL A 118 0.69 1.18 -1.77
N LEU A 119 0.50 0.84 -3.05
CA LEU A 119 1.45 0.10 -3.86
C LEU A 119 2.11 1.06 -4.86
N PRO A 120 3.38 1.43 -4.65
CA PRO A 120 4.15 2.22 -5.63
C PRO A 120 4.32 1.45 -6.94
N SER A 121 4.33 2.16 -8.07
CA SER A 121 4.58 1.62 -9.41
C SER A 121 3.77 0.34 -9.68
N ALA A 122 2.49 0.36 -9.29
CA ALA A 122 1.57 -0.77 -9.42
C ALA A 122 1.28 -1.07 -10.90
N ILE A 123 1.04 -0.01 -11.68
CA ILE A 123 0.61 -0.09 -13.07
C ILE A 123 1.47 0.83 -13.94
N PHE A 124 1.81 0.38 -15.13
CA PHE A 124 2.51 1.11 -16.18
C PHE A 124 1.55 1.37 -17.34
N ILE A 125 1.32 2.64 -17.66
CA ILE A 125 0.48 3.06 -18.78
C ILE A 125 1.39 3.55 -19.90
N THR A 126 1.26 2.94 -21.08
CA THR A 126 1.99 3.36 -22.28
C THR A 126 1.09 4.19 -23.18
N GLN A 127 1.56 5.38 -23.56
CA GLN A 127 0.90 6.25 -24.53
C GLN A 127 1.37 5.93 -25.95
N ASP A 128 0.43 5.69 -26.85
CA ASP A 128 0.74 5.52 -28.29
C ASP A 128 0.93 6.88 -28.98
N SER A 129 0.29 7.94 -28.48
CA SER A 129 0.46 9.32 -28.94
C SER A 129 0.43 10.27 -27.74
N ILE A 130 1.39 11.19 -27.67
CA ILE A 130 1.55 12.11 -26.55
C ILE A 130 0.90 13.45 -26.91
N ASP A 131 -0.25 13.75 -26.30
CA ASP A 131 -0.89 15.06 -26.36
C ASP A 131 -1.35 15.49 -24.95
N PRO A 132 -0.52 16.25 -24.21
CA PRO A 132 -0.83 16.67 -22.85
C PRO A 132 -2.00 17.64 -22.77
N ILE A 133 -2.28 18.40 -23.84
CA ILE A 133 -3.33 19.43 -23.85
C ILE A 133 -4.70 18.75 -23.93
N LEU A 134 -4.86 17.81 -24.87
CA LEU A 134 -6.05 16.97 -24.94
C LEU A 134 -6.21 16.09 -23.70
N GLY A 135 -5.08 15.62 -23.15
CA GLY A 135 -5.05 14.88 -21.89
C GLY A 135 -5.67 15.68 -20.74
N LEU A 136 -5.37 16.97 -20.60
CA LEU A 136 -5.93 17.82 -19.54
C LEU A 136 -7.44 18.03 -19.67
N GLU A 137 -7.97 18.10 -20.90
CA GLU A 137 -9.41 18.29 -21.13
C GLU A 137 -10.22 17.03 -20.84
N ILE A 138 -9.67 15.85 -21.14
CA ILE A 138 -10.35 14.56 -20.96
C ILE A 138 -10.17 14.02 -19.54
N TRP A 139 -9.11 14.45 -18.83
CA TRP A 139 -8.76 13.93 -17.51
C TRP A 139 -9.80 14.29 -16.45
N LYS A 140 -10.39 13.25 -15.86
CA LYS A 140 -11.30 13.37 -14.72
C LYS A 140 -10.51 13.20 -13.43
N ASN A 141 -9.98 14.30 -12.92
CA ASN A 141 -9.26 14.26 -11.65
C ASN A 141 -10.22 13.93 -10.51
N THR A 142 -9.81 13.00 -9.63
CA THR A 142 -10.59 12.65 -8.43
C THR A 142 -9.73 12.83 -7.20
N ASP A 143 -10.05 13.83 -6.37
CA ASP A 143 -9.28 14.10 -5.17
C ASP A 143 -9.31 12.93 -4.18
N ILE A 144 -8.13 12.56 -3.67
CA ILE A 144 -8.00 11.62 -2.56
C ILE A 144 -8.30 12.41 -1.27
N ALA A 145 -9.55 12.39 -0.83
CA ALA A 145 -9.99 13.05 0.39
C ALA A 145 -10.47 12.05 1.44
N LYS A 146 -10.13 12.30 2.72
CA LYS A 146 -10.55 11.53 3.90
C LYS A 146 -10.17 10.06 3.84
N LEU A 147 -8.86 9.79 3.78
CA LEU A 147 -8.33 8.44 3.95
C LEU A 147 -8.62 7.95 5.37
N SER A 148 -8.97 6.67 5.48
CA SER A 148 -9.26 6.04 6.76
C SER A 148 -7.95 5.77 7.49
N GLU A 149 -7.84 6.27 8.73
CA GLU A 149 -6.73 5.94 9.62
C GLU A 149 -6.99 4.60 10.33
N ARG A 150 -5.91 3.95 10.75
CA ARG A 150 -5.97 2.66 11.45
C ARG A 150 -5.80 2.88 12.95
N ASP A 151 -6.65 2.24 13.75
CA ASP A 151 -6.68 2.39 15.21
C ASP A 151 -5.66 1.51 15.97
N PHE A 152 -4.95 0.59 15.30
CA PHE A 152 -4.10 -0.41 15.96
C PHE A 152 -2.61 -0.28 15.63
N VAL A 153 -1.77 -0.51 16.63
CA VAL A 153 -0.30 -0.58 16.48
C VAL A 153 0.06 -1.80 15.64
N THR A 154 0.71 -1.54 14.51
CA THR A 154 1.14 -2.56 13.55
C THR A 154 2.52 -2.19 13.00
N TYR A 155 3.27 -3.18 12.54
CA TYR A 155 4.47 -2.89 11.76
C TYR A 155 4.07 -2.37 10.38
N PRO A 156 4.74 -1.35 9.85
CA PRO A 156 4.42 -0.81 8.55
C PRO A 156 4.70 -1.86 7.46
N PHE A 157 3.70 -2.14 6.63
CA PHE A 157 3.86 -3.00 5.48
C PHE A 157 4.73 -2.32 4.42
N ARG A 158 5.73 -3.05 3.93
CA ARG A 158 6.58 -2.63 2.82
C ARG A 158 6.70 -3.80 1.85
N ASN A 159 6.33 -3.62 0.59
CA ASN A 159 6.39 -4.69 -0.41
C ASN A 159 7.76 -5.36 -0.55
N ILE A 160 8.85 -4.61 -0.38
CA ILE A 160 10.22 -5.15 -0.48
C ILE A 160 10.66 -5.92 0.77
N LEU A 161 10.04 -5.67 1.93
CA LEU A 161 10.42 -6.30 3.20
C LEU A 161 9.41 -7.35 3.66
N GLN A 162 8.12 -7.18 3.36
CA GLN A 162 7.02 -8.04 3.80
C GLN A 162 7.20 -8.45 5.28
N GLU A 163 7.15 -9.76 5.58
CA GLU A 163 7.38 -10.31 6.92
C GLU A 163 8.83 -10.16 7.42
N THR A 164 9.80 -9.96 6.53
CA THR A 164 11.23 -9.82 6.88
C THR A 164 11.51 -8.60 7.76
N ILE A 165 10.61 -7.61 7.78
CA ILE A 165 10.73 -6.46 8.69
C ILE A 165 10.76 -6.89 10.16
N ARG A 166 10.05 -7.97 10.51
CA ARG A 166 10.06 -8.56 11.86
C ARG A 166 11.42 -9.17 12.20
N ASN A 167 12.11 -9.73 11.21
CA ASN A 167 13.47 -10.25 11.39
C ASN A 167 14.49 -9.12 11.62
N THR A 168 14.29 -7.95 11.01
CA THR A 168 15.16 -6.78 11.23
C THR A 168 14.96 -6.11 12.59
N TYR A 169 13.84 -6.38 13.28
CA TYR A 169 13.48 -5.72 14.54
C TYR A 169 14.55 -5.89 15.63
N PHE A 170 15.16 -7.07 15.72
CA PHE A 170 16.20 -7.36 16.72
C PHE A 170 17.62 -7.12 16.21
N HIS A 171 17.79 -6.66 14.97
CA HIS A 171 19.12 -6.48 14.39
C HIS A 171 19.95 -5.49 15.22
N VAL A 172 19.39 -4.33 15.55
CA VAL A 172 20.11 -3.28 16.30
C VAL A 172 20.32 -3.66 17.77
N SER A 173 19.35 -4.31 18.41
CA SER A 173 19.49 -4.76 19.81
C SER A 173 20.55 -5.86 19.97
N LEU A 174 20.75 -6.70 18.95
CA LEU A 174 21.84 -7.68 18.94
C LEU A 174 23.23 -7.03 18.96
N TRP A 175 23.41 -5.90 18.25
CA TRP A 175 24.67 -5.14 18.28
C TRP A 175 25.00 -4.62 19.66
N PHE A 176 24.01 -4.10 20.39
CA PHE A 176 24.23 -3.62 21.76
C PHE A 176 24.66 -4.74 22.71
N ALA A 177 24.19 -5.97 22.52
CA ALA A 177 24.67 -7.11 23.31
C ALA A 177 26.14 -7.46 23.03
N MET A 178 26.64 -7.20 21.81
CA MET A 178 28.02 -7.48 21.42
C MET A 178 29.03 -6.40 21.87
N ILE A 179 28.59 -5.15 22.07
CA ILE A 179 29.48 -4.04 22.49
C ILE A 179 29.97 -4.19 23.94
N PHE A 180 29.23 -4.91 24.77
CA PHE A 180 29.54 -5.08 26.20
C PHE A 180 30.21 -6.42 26.53
N TYR A 181 30.76 -7.11 25.53
CA TYR A 181 31.61 -8.30 25.71
C TYR A 181 33.08 -7.96 25.52
#